data_AF-A0A859IAH4-F1
#
_entry.id   AF-A0A859IAH4-F1
#
_cell.length_a   1.000
_cell.length_b   1.000
_cell.length_c   1.000
_cell.angle_alpha   90.00
_cell.angle_beta   90.00
_cell.angle_gamma   90.00
#
_symmetry.space_group_name_H-M   'P 1'
#
loop_
_entity.id
_entity.type
_entity.pdbx_description
1 polymer ?
#
loop_
_entity_poly.entity_id
_entity_poly.type
_entity_poly.pdbx_seq_one_letter_code
_entity_poly.pdbx_strand_id
1 'polypeptide(L)'
;MKTQEILKLNPEELENKVDKLKQELFDLRFQLALGKLTNTAKIKKLKKTIARIKTILTQKSNQQTATTPTFVTSTAKPVLSNQSPTPQPTTPDLDDTVETIKEEQQ
;
A
#
# COMPACT_ATOMS: atom_id res chain seq x y z
N MET A 1 -7.82 6.91 22.81
CA MET A 1 -8.36 8.12 22.16
C MET A 1 -9.86 7.97 21.93
N LYS A 2 -10.60 9.02 22.30
CA LYS A 2 -12.02 9.17 21.96
C LYS A 2 -12.13 9.74 20.55
N THR A 3 -13.09 9.25 19.77
CA THR A 3 -13.29 9.63 18.35
C THR A 3 -13.48 11.15 18.16
N GLN A 4 -14.10 11.81 19.14
CA GLN A 4 -14.39 13.25 19.12
C GLN A 4 -13.14 14.14 19.04
N GLU A 5 -12.01 13.71 19.61
CA GLU A 5 -10.74 14.44 19.55
C GLU A 5 -10.11 14.35 18.17
N ILE A 6 -10.31 13.23 17.47
CA ILE A 6 -9.72 12.97 16.15
C ILE A 6 -10.44 13.79 15.06
N LEU A 7 -11.73 14.09 15.25
CA LEU A 7 -12.51 14.89 14.30
C LEU A 7 -12.06 16.37 14.24
N LYS A 8 -11.56 16.91 15.36
CA LYS A 8 -11.18 18.33 15.50
C LYS A 8 -9.81 18.68 14.90
N LEU A 9 -8.99 17.68 14.60
CA LEU A 9 -7.63 17.86 14.11
C LEU A 9 -7.60 18.02 12.56
N ASN A 10 -6.55 18.69 12.08
CA ASN A 10 -6.32 18.93 10.65
C ASN A 10 -5.97 17.60 9.93
N PRO A 11 -6.31 17.39 8.63
CA PRO A 11 -6.03 16.11 7.97
C PRO A 11 -4.52 15.80 7.91
N GLU A 12 -3.68 16.81 7.73
CA GLU A 12 -2.21 16.67 7.74
C GLU A 12 -1.68 16.24 9.11
N GLU A 13 -2.24 16.76 10.19
CA GLU A 13 -1.88 16.35 11.55
C GLU A 13 -2.32 14.90 11.83
N LEU A 14 -3.47 14.47 11.27
CA LEU A 14 -3.94 13.09 11.36
C LEU A 14 -2.95 12.11 10.71
N GLU A 15 -2.43 12.45 9.53
CA GLU A 15 -1.45 11.63 8.82
C GLU A 15 -0.15 11.51 9.61
N ASN A 16 0.38 12.64 10.09
CA ASN A 16 1.54 12.67 10.98
C ASN A 16 1.34 11.83 12.25
N LYS A 17 0.12 11.85 12.81
CA LYS A 17 -0.24 11.02 13.98
C LYS A 17 -0.23 9.53 13.64
N VAL A 18 -0.74 9.18 12.46
CA VAL A 18 -0.76 7.79 11.98
C VAL A 18 0.65 7.24 11.84
N ASP A 19 1.59 8.02 11.32
CA ASP A 19 2.96 7.55 11.13
C ASP A 19 3.70 7.37 12.46
N LYS A 20 3.51 8.28 13.41
CA LYS A 20 4.02 8.10 14.78
C LYS A 20 3.46 6.84 15.44
N LEU A 21 2.15 6.58 15.30
CA LEU A 21 1.51 5.39 15.86
C LEU A 21 1.94 4.09 15.17
N LYS A 22 2.32 4.13 13.88
CA LYS A 22 2.87 2.98 13.17
C LYS A 22 4.27 2.62 13.70
N GLN A 23 5.12 3.62 13.95
CA GLN A 23 6.44 3.41 14.56
C GLN A 23 6.29 2.78 15.95
N GLU A 24 5.44 3.34 16.80
CA GLU A 24 5.17 2.77 18.13
C GLU A 24 4.62 1.33 18.05
N LEU A 25 3.77 1.04 17.05
CA LEU A 25 3.27 -0.32 16.81
C LEU A 25 4.39 -1.28 16.38
N PHE A 26 5.36 -0.81 15.58
CA PHE A 26 6.52 -1.60 15.18
C PHE A 26 7.38 -1.95 16.39
N ASP A 27 7.68 -0.96 17.24
CA ASP A 27 8.45 -1.17 18.47
C ASP A 27 7.77 -2.14 19.42
N LEU A 28 6.45 -2.02 19.60
CA LEU A 28 5.68 -2.97 20.42
C LEU A 28 5.68 -4.39 19.82
N ARG A 29 5.62 -4.53 18.49
CA ARG A 29 5.73 -5.84 17.84
C ARG A 29 7.13 -6.43 17.99
N PHE A 30 8.16 -5.59 17.96
CA PHE A 30 9.53 -6.01 18.20
C PHE A 30 9.73 -6.47 19.66
N GLN A 31 9.25 -5.69 20.63
CA GLN A 31 9.27 -6.08 22.05
C GLN A 31 8.49 -7.36 22.32
N LEU A 32 7.37 -7.58 21.60
CA LEU A 32 6.61 -8.82 21.68
C LEU A 32 7.41 -10.01 21.15
N ALA A 33 8.12 -9.85 20.02
CA ALA A 33 8.98 -10.89 19.48
C ALA A 33 10.16 -11.22 20.41
N LEU A 34 10.68 -10.23 21.13
CA LEU A 34 11.69 -10.42 22.17
C LEU A 34 11.14 -11.01 23.48
N GLY A 35 9.83 -11.19 23.61
CA GLY A 35 9.19 -11.68 24.84
C GLY A 35 9.25 -10.71 26.02
N LYS A 36 9.68 -9.45 25.81
CA LYS A 36 9.82 -8.44 26.88
C LYS A 36 8.58 -7.56 27.05
N LEU A 37 7.55 -7.77 26.23
CA LEU A 37 6.36 -6.94 26.26
C LEU A 37 5.41 -7.34 27.40
N THR A 38 5.29 -6.46 28.39
CA THR A 38 4.43 -6.66 29.57
C THR A 38 2.94 -6.43 29.30
N ASN A 39 2.59 -5.66 28.28
CA ASN A 39 1.20 -5.28 28.00
C ASN A 39 0.85 -5.40 26.51
N THR A 40 0.39 -6.59 26.12
CA THR A 40 -0.05 -6.90 24.76
C THR A 40 -1.35 -6.17 24.37
N ALA A 41 -2.16 -5.73 25.34
CA ALA A 41 -3.38 -4.98 25.06
C ALA A 41 -3.10 -3.61 24.42
N LYS A 42 -1.90 -3.03 24.62
CA LYS A 42 -1.46 -1.80 23.96
C LYS A 42 -1.46 -1.95 22.43
N ILE A 43 -0.99 -3.08 21.90
CA ILE A 43 -0.99 -3.37 20.46
C ILE A 43 -2.41 -3.26 19.89
N LYS A 44 -3.39 -3.90 20.55
CA LYS A 44 -4.79 -3.85 20.11
C LYS A 44 -5.37 -2.42 20.19
N LYS A 45 -5.01 -1.65 21.21
CA LYS A 45 -5.42 -0.24 21.36
C LYS A 45 -4.82 0.65 20.27
N LEU A 46 -3.54 0.48 19.93
CA LEU A 46 -2.88 1.24 18.86
C LEU A 46 -3.51 0.92 17.49
N LYS A 47 -3.69 -0.37 17.16
CA LYS A 47 -4.35 -0.78 15.90
C LYS A 47 -5.74 -0.15 15.74
N LYS A 48 -6.55 -0.14 16.82
CA LYS A 48 -7.86 0.51 16.82
C LYS A 48 -7.77 2.02 16.65
N THR A 49 -6.77 2.67 17.25
CA THR A 49 -6.56 4.12 17.09
C THR A 49 -6.20 4.47 15.65
N ILE A 50 -5.25 3.74 15.04
CA ILE A 50 -4.88 3.94 13.63
C ILE A 50 -6.09 3.74 12.71
N ALA A 51 -6.88 2.68 12.93
CA ALA A 51 -8.07 2.41 12.12
C ALA A 51 -9.08 3.57 12.20
N ARG A 52 -9.36 4.09 13.40
CA ARG A 52 -10.28 5.23 13.58
C ARG A 52 -9.82 6.49 12.86
N ILE A 53 -8.53 6.80 12.92
CA ILE A 53 -7.97 7.98 12.22
C ILE A 53 -8.14 7.82 10.71
N LYS A 54 -7.79 6.65 10.17
CA LYS A 54 -7.97 6.35 8.74
C LYS A 54 -9.43 6.44 8.30
N THR A 55 -10.37 5.91 9.10
CA THR A 55 -11.80 6.01 8.80
C THR A 55 -12.25 7.47 8.70
N ILE A 56 -11.78 8.35 9.59
CA ILE A 56 -12.14 9.78 9.55
C ILE A 56 -11.56 10.46 8.30
N LEU A 57 -10.33 10.12 7.89
CA LEU A 57 -9.74 10.62 6.64
C LEU A 57 -10.59 10.20 5.43
N THR A 58 -11.01 8.93 5.37
CA THR A 58 -11.90 8.42 4.31
C THR A 58 -13.28 9.07 4.34
N GLN A 59 -13.83 9.32 5.54
CA GLN A 59 -15.10 10.04 5.67
C GLN A 59 -14.97 11.47 5.12
N LYS A 60 -13.89 12.19 5.45
CA LYS A 60 -13.62 13.53 4.92
C LYS A 60 -13.48 13.52 3.39
N SER A 61 -12.79 12.53 2.80
CA SER A 61 -12.66 12.43 1.34
C SER A 61 -14.00 12.16 0.64
N ASN A 62 -14.82 11.27 1.19
CA ASN A 62 -16.11 10.90 0.60
C ASN A 62 -17.16 12.02 0.71
N GLN A 63 -17.10 12.84 1.76
CA GLN A 63 -17.98 14.01 1.89
C GLN A 63 -17.64 15.09 0.85
N GLN A 64 -16.37 15.19 0.43
CA GLN A 64 -15.92 16.15 -0.58
C GLN A 64 -16.39 15.79 -2.00
N THR A 65 -16.59 14.51 -2.31
CA THR A 65 -16.97 14.03 -3.66
C THR A 65 -18.48 13.97 -3.89
N ALA A 66 -19.30 14.29 -2.90
CA ALA A 66 -20.76 14.20 -2.97
C ALA A 66 -21.46 15.43 -3.59
N THR A 67 -20.75 16.50 -3.93
CA THR A 67 -21.33 17.76 -4.41
C THR A 67 -21.41 17.92 -5.92
N THR A 68 -21.04 16.92 -6.72
CA THR A 68 -21.30 16.90 -8.16
C THR A 68 -22.20 15.71 -8.52
N PRO A 69 -23.54 15.91 -8.59
CA PRO A 69 -24.40 14.99 -9.32
C PRO A 69 -24.10 15.16 -10.82
N THR A 70 -22.97 14.62 -11.29
CA THR A 70 -22.69 14.48 -12.71
C THR A 70 -23.58 13.35 -13.25
N PHE A 71 -24.81 13.71 -13.60
CA PHE A 71 -25.69 12.88 -14.41
C PHE A 71 -25.15 12.91 -15.86
N VAL A 72 -24.12 12.10 -16.16
CA VAL A 72 -23.77 11.80 -17.55
C VAL A 72 -24.60 10.62 -18.02
N THR A 73 -25.57 10.96 -18.84
CA THR A 73 -26.48 10.07 -19.56
C THR A 73 -25.73 8.95 -20.27
N SER A 74 -26.25 7.74 -20.10
CA SER A 74 -25.99 6.58 -20.95
C SER A 74 -26.10 6.94 -22.44
N THR A 75 -25.00 7.00 -23.17
CA THR A 75 -24.98 6.73 -24.62
C THR A 75 -23.58 6.37 -25.12
N ALA A 76 -23.54 5.23 -25.81
CA ALA A 76 -22.61 4.82 -26.87
C ALA A 76 -21.13 4.55 -26.51
N LYS A 77 -20.76 3.26 -26.60
CA LYS A 77 -19.41 2.82 -26.95
C LYS A 77 -19.05 3.33 -28.35
N PRO A 78 -17.84 3.91 -28.56
CA PRO A 78 -17.09 3.66 -29.75
C PRO A 78 -15.93 2.72 -29.43
N VAL A 79 -15.86 1.68 -30.24
CA VAL A 79 -14.65 0.89 -30.51
C VAL A 79 -13.46 1.82 -30.73
N LEU A 80 -12.34 1.53 -30.07
CA LEU A 80 -11.04 1.61 -30.73
C LEU A 80 -10.11 0.56 -30.13
N SER A 81 -9.89 -0.48 -30.92
CA SER A 81 -8.74 -1.37 -30.84
C SER A 81 -7.45 -0.55 -30.79
N ASN A 82 -6.46 -0.98 -30.00
CA ASN A 82 -5.05 -0.92 -30.41
C ASN A 82 -4.21 -1.85 -29.53
N GLN A 83 -4.02 -3.05 -30.10
CA GLN A 83 -2.88 -3.98 -30.03
C GLN A 83 -1.77 -3.65 -29.01
N SER A 84 -1.61 -4.53 -28.03
CA SER A 84 -0.34 -4.71 -27.31
C SER A 84 0.46 -5.82 -27.99
N PRO A 85 1.62 -5.55 -28.59
CA PRO A 85 2.60 -6.61 -28.80
C PRO A 85 3.30 -6.86 -27.46
N THR A 86 2.99 -7.97 -26.81
CA THR A 86 3.87 -8.55 -25.78
C THR A 86 5.05 -9.22 -26.49
N PRO A 87 6.30 -8.71 -26.37
CA PRO A 87 7.46 -9.55 -26.61
C PRO A 87 7.61 -10.50 -25.41
N GLN A 88 7.39 -11.79 -25.63
CA GLN A 88 7.84 -12.82 -24.69
C GLN A 88 9.37 -12.80 -24.66
N PRO A 89 10.02 -12.82 -23.48
CA PRO A 89 11.41 -13.25 -23.42
C PRO A 89 11.43 -14.75 -23.68
N THR A 90 11.81 -15.14 -24.90
CA THR A 90 12.25 -16.51 -25.17
C THR A 90 13.39 -16.80 -24.20
N THR A 91 13.14 -17.71 -23.27
CA THR A 91 14.19 -18.28 -22.43
C THR A 91 15.07 -19.10 -23.38
N PRO A 92 16.36 -18.79 -23.55
CA PRO A 92 17.22 -19.64 -24.36
C PRO A 92 17.41 -20.96 -23.61
N ASP A 93 16.93 -22.03 -24.23
CA ASP A 93 17.23 -23.41 -23.86
C ASP A 93 18.75 -23.59 -23.76
N LEU A 94 19.19 -24.07 -22.61
CA LEU A 94 20.53 -24.60 -22.40
C LEU A 94 20.51 -26.03 -22.93
N ASP A 95 20.92 -26.23 -24.18
CA ASP A 95 21.58 -27.47 -24.60
C ASP A 95 22.39 -27.26 -25.90
N ASP A 96 23.60 -27.85 -25.86
CA ASP A 96 24.52 -28.15 -26.95
C ASP A 96 25.15 -27.01 -27.78
N THR A 97 26.35 -26.60 -27.36
CA THR A 97 27.46 -26.45 -28.32
C THR A 97 28.77 -26.91 -27.66
N VAL A 98 28.97 -28.22 -27.66
CA VAL A 98 30.31 -28.81 -27.71
C VAL A 98 30.93 -28.39 -29.03
N GLU A 99 31.78 -27.37 -29.05
CA GLU A 99 32.83 -27.26 -30.06
C GLU A 99 33.92 -26.28 -29.62
N THR A 100 35.10 -26.85 -29.39
CA THR A 100 36.38 -26.38 -29.96
C THR A 100 36.70 -24.90 -29.85
N ILE A 101 37.65 -24.54 -28.97
CA ILE A 101 38.83 -23.73 -29.32
C ILE A 101 39.96 -24.10 -28.34
N LYS A 102 40.95 -24.82 -28.88
CA LYS A 102 42.34 -24.75 -28.47
C LYS A 102 42.84 -23.35 -28.83
N GLU A 103 43.50 -22.65 -27.91
CA GLU A 103 44.74 -21.88 -28.14
C GLU A 103 45.02 -21.01 -26.91
N GLU A 104 45.75 -21.59 -25.95
CA GLU A 104 46.53 -20.84 -24.97
C GLU A 104 47.99 -20.89 -25.46
N GLN A 105 48.40 -19.86 -26.19
CA GLN A 105 49.78 -19.50 -26.49
C GLN A 105 49.88 -17.98 -26.47
N GLN A 106 50.36 -17.42 -25.36
CA GLN A 106 51.56 -16.55 -25.26
C GLN A 106 51.58 -15.88 -23.88
#